data_AF-A0A7K2NVQ2-F1
#
_entry.id   AF-A0A7K2NVQ2-F1
#
_cell.length_a   1.000
_cell.length_b   1.000
_cell.length_c   1.000
_cell.angle_alpha   90.00
_cell.angle_beta   90.00
_cell.angle_gamma   90.00
#
_symmetry.space_group_name_H-M   'P 1'
#
loop_
_entity.id
_entity.type
_entity.pdbx_description
1 polymer ?
#
loop_
_entity_poly.entity_id
_entity_poly.type
_entity_poly.pdbx_seq_one_letter_code
_entity_poly.pdbx_strand_id
1 'polypeptide(L)'
;MRTLTKGQIAVLAIAAALMAGVGGFGAWGTYTNAVEAFHREATAAGVVAAGEGLTLILGLVMLLRTMLGQSSPAVVRLGMWLAPVSAACVGITIAGTAREAAVYAVTPLAMSGAAEGLSFVARSVVVFTTGVDAETMRRNADVARQLAFHRAVAEGHPGKAQRKLARRRYWRLARYVGHGDAELGAGLVDVQRHRVRDGADAALASMYGAPVVERSQKDPATPRPVSATEALRAHFAGMDLDDAIRLAHDARPDAAPAELAHLLGTYDIHVDAVAVALVLGRKPAEYEVERDDADDAQQVNALPRGAKTAAIREAASSLGKDARAEDIVRAVAERHQIEVGENYVRAVLSRKPKAKRDPGNGGYA
;
A
#
# COMPACT_ATOMS: atom_id res chain seq x y z
N MET A 1 14.59 14.93 2.07
CA MET A 1 14.30 14.71 3.51
C MET A 1 15.30 15.48 4.34
N ARG A 2 14.84 16.27 5.32
CA ARG A 2 15.74 17.00 6.24
C ARG A 2 16.05 16.13 7.46
N THR A 3 17.28 16.18 7.96
CA THR A 3 17.72 15.41 9.12
C THR A 3 17.80 16.29 10.37
N LEU A 4 17.37 15.78 11.51
CA LEU A 4 17.52 16.45 12.80
C LEU A 4 18.99 16.47 13.24
N THR A 5 19.41 17.55 13.88
CA THR A 5 20.74 17.61 14.49
C THR A 5 20.76 16.78 15.79
N LYS A 6 21.93 16.30 16.20
CA LYS A 6 22.08 15.56 17.48
C LYS A 6 21.57 16.36 18.68
N GLY A 7 21.79 17.68 18.69
CA GLY A 7 21.27 18.58 19.72
C GLY A 7 19.74 18.69 19.73
N GLN A 8 19.10 18.77 18.56
CA GLN A 8 17.64 18.77 18.45
C GLN A 8 17.05 17.45 18.97
N ILE A 9 17.64 16.32 18.57
CA ILE A 9 17.21 14.99 19.06
C ILE A 9 17.29 14.92 20.59
N ALA A 10 18.39 15.40 21.19
CA ALA A 10 18.56 15.40 22.63
C ALA A 10 17.49 16.25 23.34
N VAL A 11 17.23 17.47 22.87
CA VAL A 11 16.20 18.35 23.45
C VAL A 11 14.81 17.72 23.33
N LEU A 12 14.49 17.14 22.17
CA LEU A 12 13.20 16.46 21.94
C LEU A 12 13.02 15.24 22.85
N ALA A 13 14.07 14.44 23.01
CA ALA A 13 14.06 13.26 23.89
C ALA A 13 13.88 13.66 25.36
N ILE A 14 14.58 14.71 25.82
CA ILE A 14 14.43 15.24 27.19
C ILE A 14 13.01 15.77 27.41
N ALA A 15 12.48 16.57 26.48
CA ALA A 15 11.12 17.10 26.57
C ALA A 15 10.08 15.97 26.60
N ALA A 16 10.23 14.96 25.75
CA ALA A 16 9.35 13.79 25.72
C ALA A 16 9.41 12.99 27.03
N ALA A 17 10.62 12.78 27.57
CA ALA A 17 10.80 12.09 28.85
C ALA A 17 10.16 12.84 30.02
N LEU A 18 10.30 14.18 30.06
CA LEU A 18 9.64 15.00 31.08
C LEU A 18 8.12 14.95 30.97
N MET A 19 7.57 15.05 29.76
CA MET A 19 6.11 14.94 29.53
C MET A 19 5.58 13.56 29.92
N ALA A 20 6.30 12.49 29.58
CA ALA A 20 5.96 11.12 29.98
C ALA A 20 6.03 10.94 31.50
N GLY A 21 7.05 11.52 32.15
CA GLY A 21 7.19 11.51 33.60
C GLY A 21 6.02 12.20 34.30
N VAL A 22 5.65 13.41 33.87
CA VAL A 22 4.50 14.14 34.41
C VAL A 22 3.20 13.34 34.24
N GLY A 23 2.98 12.75 33.06
CA GLY A 23 1.83 11.88 32.82
C GLY A 23 1.80 10.65 33.75
N GLY A 24 2.95 9.99 33.94
CA GLY A 24 3.09 8.84 34.81
C GLY A 24 2.86 9.16 36.29
N PHE A 25 3.44 10.25 36.79
CA PHE A 25 3.20 10.71 38.17
C PHE A 25 1.76 11.10 38.41
N GLY A 26 1.14 11.76 37.44
CA GLY A 26 -0.26 12.11 37.54
C GLY A 26 -1.16 10.87 37.59
N ALA A 27 -0.92 9.87 36.73
CA ALA A 27 -1.70 8.63 36.71
C ALA A 27 -1.57 7.85 38.03
N TRP A 28 -0.36 7.84 38.58
CA TRP A 28 -0.11 7.32 39.92
C TRP A 28 -0.93 8.06 40.98
N GLY A 29 -0.94 9.40 40.95
CA GLY A 29 -1.72 10.23 41.86
C GLY A 29 -3.24 10.00 41.77
N THR A 30 -3.78 9.86 40.56
CA THR A 30 -5.21 9.56 40.36
C THR A 30 -5.54 8.16 40.88
N TYR A 31 -4.67 7.17 40.65
CA TYR A 31 -4.83 5.84 41.19
C TYR A 31 -4.86 5.83 42.72
N THR A 32 -3.91 6.48 43.38
CA THR A 32 -3.88 6.54 44.85
C THR A 32 -5.11 7.24 45.42
N ASN A 33 -5.54 8.36 44.81
CA ASN A 33 -6.74 9.08 45.25
C ASN A 33 -8.02 8.26 45.06
N ALA A 34 -8.14 7.51 43.96
CA ALA A 34 -9.29 6.64 43.72
C ALA A 34 -9.33 5.45 44.70
N VAL A 35 -8.18 4.84 45.01
CA VAL A 35 -8.09 3.74 45.99
C VAL A 35 -8.49 4.22 47.38
N GLU A 36 -8.03 5.41 47.77
CA GLU A 36 -8.37 6.04 49.05
C GLU A 36 -9.87 6.36 49.15
N ALA A 37 -10.48 6.88 48.08
CA ALA A 37 -11.89 7.26 48.05
C ALA A 37 -12.87 6.07 47.99
N PHE A 38 -12.54 5.00 47.26
CA PHE A 38 -13.45 3.87 47.05
C PHE A 38 -13.23 2.69 48.01
N HIS A 39 -12.16 2.71 48.82
CA HIS A 39 -11.76 1.64 49.76
C HIS A 39 -11.74 0.22 49.15
N ARG A 40 -11.70 0.11 47.81
CA ARG A 40 -11.71 -1.12 47.02
C ARG A 40 -10.82 -0.93 45.80
N GLU A 41 -9.67 -1.62 45.81
CA GLU A 41 -8.65 -1.51 44.75
C GLU A 41 -9.18 -1.85 43.35
N ALA A 42 -10.09 -2.82 43.25
CA ALA A 42 -10.63 -3.27 41.96
C ALA A 42 -11.55 -2.23 41.29
N THR A 43 -12.38 -1.52 42.07
CA THR A 43 -13.27 -0.48 41.53
C THR A 43 -12.49 0.79 41.18
N ALA A 44 -11.50 1.13 42.00
CA ALA A 44 -10.58 2.24 41.73
C ALA A 44 -9.75 2.02 40.45
N ALA A 45 -9.19 0.81 40.28
CA ALA A 45 -8.47 0.44 39.07
C ALA A 45 -9.35 0.53 37.81
N GLY A 46 -10.62 0.11 37.89
CA GLY A 46 -11.57 0.19 36.76
C GLY A 46 -11.93 1.62 36.35
N VAL A 47 -12.13 2.52 37.33
CA VAL A 47 -12.45 3.94 37.06
C VAL A 47 -11.24 4.68 36.47
N VAL A 48 -10.05 4.42 37.01
CA VAL A 48 -8.79 5.01 36.53
C VAL A 48 -8.46 4.48 35.13
N ALA A 49 -8.60 3.18 34.89
CA ALA A 49 -8.42 2.58 33.57
C ALA A 49 -9.43 3.11 32.54
N ALA A 50 -10.67 3.37 32.93
CA ALA A 50 -11.69 3.92 32.04
C ALA A 50 -11.45 5.41 31.69
N GLY A 51 -10.99 6.21 32.66
CA GLY A 51 -10.74 7.64 32.46
C GLY A 51 -9.37 7.93 31.84
N GLU A 52 -8.29 7.50 32.51
CA GLU A 52 -6.92 7.78 32.11
C GLU A 52 -6.41 6.81 31.04
N GLY A 53 -6.87 5.55 31.06
CA GLY A 53 -6.56 4.61 30.00
C GLY A 53 -7.14 5.07 28.66
N LEU A 54 -8.34 5.65 28.65
CA LEU A 54 -8.94 6.20 27.43
C LEU A 54 -8.15 7.41 26.90
N THR A 55 -7.76 8.36 27.75
CA THR A 55 -6.94 9.52 27.32
C THR A 55 -5.58 9.08 26.83
N LEU A 56 -4.94 8.12 27.49
CA LEU A 56 -3.68 7.53 27.05
C LEU A 56 -3.82 6.87 25.67
N ILE A 57 -4.85 6.05 25.48
CA ILE A 57 -5.12 5.39 24.19
C ILE A 57 -5.34 6.44 23.09
N LEU A 58 -6.18 7.46 23.34
CA LEU A 58 -6.44 8.52 22.37
C LEU A 58 -5.19 9.33 22.05
N GLY A 59 -4.35 9.60 23.06
CA GLY A 59 -3.06 10.26 22.89
C GLY A 59 -2.07 9.44 22.05
N LEU A 60 -1.95 8.14 22.32
CA LEU A 60 -1.12 7.22 21.54
C LEU A 60 -1.62 7.09 20.10
N VAL A 61 -2.93 6.99 19.88
CA VAL A 61 -3.53 7.00 18.54
C VAL A 61 -3.21 8.31 17.82
N MET A 62 -3.30 9.45 18.50
CA MET A 62 -2.96 10.74 17.90
C MET A 62 -1.48 10.83 17.53
N LEU A 63 -0.60 10.37 18.42
CA LEU A 63 0.85 10.31 18.19
C LEU A 63 1.19 9.40 17.00
N LEU A 64 0.68 8.17 16.99
CA LEU A 64 0.93 7.20 15.92
C LEU A 64 0.47 7.73 14.57
N ARG A 65 -0.74 8.29 14.48
CA ARG A 65 -1.24 8.89 13.23
C ARG A 65 -0.37 10.05 12.77
N THR A 66 0.11 10.86 13.71
CA THR A 66 1.02 11.96 13.41
C THR A 66 2.34 11.45 12.82
N MET A 67 2.92 10.40 13.43
CA MET A 67 4.15 9.77 12.93
C MET A 67 3.96 9.10 11.55
N LEU A 68 2.76 8.60 11.27
CA LEU A 68 2.37 8.06 9.95
C LEU A 68 2.08 9.15 8.91
N GLY A 69 2.22 10.44 9.24
CA GLY A 69 1.89 11.54 8.33
C GLY A 69 0.40 11.62 8.01
N GLN A 70 -0.46 11.13 8.90
CA GLN A 70 -1.91 11.14 8.73
C GLN A 70 -2.55 12.25 9.55
N SER A 71 -3.62 12.84 9.03
CA SER A 71 -4.43 13.79 9.82
C SER A 71 -5.08 13.10 11.02
N SER A 72 -5.10 13.78 12.16
CA SER A 72 -5.81 13.30 13.35
C SER A 72 -7.32 13.50 13.15
N PRO A 73 -8.16 12.47 13.37
CA PRO A 73 -9.62 12.62 13.31
C PRO A 73 -10.10 13.61 14.36
N ALA A 74 -11.10 14.43 14.03
CA ALA A 74 -11.66 15.41 14.96
C ALA A 74 -12.22 14.74 16.22
N VAL A 75 -12.79 13.53 16.07
CA VAL A 75 -13.33 12.73 17.18
C VAL A 75 -12.26 12.39 18.22
N VAL A 76 -11.04 12.05 17.78
CA VAL A 76 -9.93 11.72 18.70
C VAL A 76 -9.52 12.96 19.50
N ARG A 77 -9.42 14.13 18.85
CA ARG A 77 -9.12 15.40 19.54
C ARG A 77 -10.20 15.78 20.54
N LEU A 78 -11.46 15.64 20.14
CA LEU A 78 -12.60 15.89 21.03
C LEU A 78 -12.57 14.95 22.25
N GLY A 79 -12.31 13.66 22.02
CA GLY A 79 -12.19 12.67 23.09
C GLY A 79 -11.06 13.00 24.07
N MET A 80 -9.90 13.42 23.57
CA MET A 80 -8.77 13.82 24.44
C MET A 80 -9.09 15.02 25.33
N TRP A 81 -9.98 15.92 24.91
CA TRP A 81 -10.38 17.07 25.71
C TRP A 81 -11.59 16.79 26.60
N LEU A 82 -12.52 15.96 26.15
CA LEU A 82 -13.73 15.67 26.91
C LEU A 82 -13.42 14.87 28.18
N ALA A 83 -12.59 13.84 28.07
CA ALA A 83 -12.23 12.98 29.20
C ALA A 83 -11.60 13.74 30.40
N PRO A 84 -10.57 14.59 30.24
CA PRO A 84 -9.99 15.35 31.35
C PRO A 84 -10.94 16.43 31.89
N VAL A 85 -11.78 17.03 31.05
CA VAL A 85 -12.81 17.98 31.51
C VAL A 85 -13.84 17.27 32.38
N SER A 86 -14.30 16.08 31.96
CA SER A 86 -15.19 15.25 32.77
C SER A 86 -14.52 14.85 34.10
N ALA A 87 -13.27 14.42 34.07
CA ALA A 87 -12.50 14.09 35.28
C ALA A 87 -12.34 15.30 36.21
N ALA A 88 -12.05 16.49 35.66
CA ALA A 88 -11.95 17.74 36.42
C ALA A 88 -13.28 18.10 37.09
N CYS A 89 -14.41 17.95 36.38
CA CYS A 89 -15.73 18.17 36.97
C CYS A 89 -16.01 17.20 38.13
N VAL A 90 -15.73 15.90 37.96
CA VAL A 90 -15.88 14.90 39.03
C VAL A 90 -14.98 15.26 40.21
N GLY A 91 -13.72 15.62 39.96
CA GLY A 91 -12.76 16.06 40.96
C GLY A 91 -13.25 17.25 41.79
N ILE A 92 -13.88 18.24 41.15
CA ILE A 92 -14.47 19.40 41.84
C ILE A 92 -15.61 18.97 42.76
N THR A 93 -16.45 18.04 42.32
CA THR A 93 -17.64 17.62 43.10
C THR A 93 -17.31 16.79 44.33
N ILE A 94 -16.18 16.07 44.33
CA ILE A 94 -15.76 15.22 45.45
C ILE A 94 -14.87 15.95 46.46
N ALA A 95 -14.30 17.10 46.08
CA ALA A 95 -13.37 17.84 46.92
C ALA A 95 -14.05 18.42 48.17
N GLY A 96 -13.43 18.24 49.34
CA GLY A 96 -13.93 18.78 50.60
C GLY A 96 -13.61 20.25 50.81
N THR A 97 -12.64 20.80 50.06
CA THR A 97 -12.22 22.20 50.17
C THR A 97 -11.95 22.86 48.81
N ALA A 98 -12.01 24.19 48.76
CA ALA A 98 -11.70 24.95 47.53
C ALA A 98 -10.26 24.72 47.02
N ARG A 99 -9.30 24.49 47.93
CA ARG A 99 -7.90 24.19 47.56
C ARG A 99 -7.79 22.82 46.90
N GLU A 100 -8.47 21.83 47.46
CA GLU A 100 -8.51 20.47 46.95
C GLU A 100 -9.23 20.40 45.59
N ALA A 101 -10.35 21.12 45.45
CA ALA A 101 -11.08 21.24 44.18
C ALA A 101 -10.20 21.83 43.06
N ALA A 102 -9.39 22.85 43.37
CA ALA A 102 -8.46 23.42 42.40
C ALA A 102 -7.39 22.41 41.95
N VAL A 103 -6.82 21.63 42.89
CA VAL A 103 -5.82 20.60 42.57
C VAL A 103 -6.43 19.47 41.74
N TYR A 104 -7.62 19.00 42.11
CA TYR A 104 -8.32 17.93 41.38
C TYR A 104 -8.81 18.36 40.00
N ALA A 105 -9.11 19.65 39.80
CA ALA A 105 -9.46 20.19 38.49
C ALA A 105 -8.25 20.36 37.57
N VAL A 106 -7.12 20.86 38.11
CA VAL A 106 -5.94 21.19 37.30
C VAL A 106 -5.19 19.94 36.86
N THR A 107 -5.13 18.90 37.68
CA THR A 107 -4.31 17.70 37.42
C THR A 107 -4.67 17.00 36.09
N PRO A 108 -5.94 16.67 35.80
CA PRO A 108 -6.32 16.04 34.52
C PRO A 108 -6.10 16.95 33.30
N LEU A 109 -6.29 18.26 33.48
CA LEU A 109 -6.07 19.26 32.42
C LEU A 109 -4.58 19.40 32.10
N ALA A 110 -3.72 19.39 33.12
CA ALA A 110 -2.27 19.47 32.95
C ALA A 110 -1.71 18.26 32.18
N MET A 111 -2.21 17.04 32.46
CA MET A 111 -1.85 15.84 31.69
C MET A 111 -2.22 15.96 30.22
N SER A 112 -3.41 16.49 29.94
CA SER A 112 -3.92 16.63 28.57
C SER A 112 -3.16 17.69 27.80
N GLY A 113 -2.78 18.78 28.47
CA GLY A 113 -1.83 19.76 27.94
C GLY A 113 -0.47 19.15 27.62
N ALA A 114 0.05 18.24 28.48
CA ALA A 114 1.30 17.54 28.22
C ALA A 114 1.18 16.59 27.01
N ALA A 115 0.08 15.85 26.88
CA ALA A 115 -0.18 14.96 25.74
C ALA A 115 -0.32 15.73 24.42
N GLU A 116 -1.01 16.87 24.43
CA GLU A 116 -1.12 17.76 23.26
C GLU A 116 0.23 18.38 22.91
N GLY A 117 1.03 18.78 23.91
CA GLY A 117 2.40 19.25 23.74
C GLY A 117 3.30 18.20 23.08
N LEU A 118 3.25 16.94 23.54
CA LEU A 118 4.02 15.85 22.95
C LEU A 118 3.61 15.60 21.49
N SER A 119 2.31 15.64 21.22
CA SER A 119 1.78 15.46 19.87
C SER A 119 2.13 16.62 18.94
N PHE A 120 2.15 17.85 19.45
CA PHE A 120 2.64 19.02 18.73
C PHE A 120 4.11 18.85 18.35
N VAL A 121 4.96 18.46 19.30
CA VAL A 121 6.39 18.20 19.08
C VAL A 121 6.59 17.11 18.02
N ALA A 122 5.86 16.00 18.13
CA ALA A 122 5.91 14.92 17.15
C ALA A 122 5.51 15.41 15.75
N ARG A 123 4.45 16.22 15.63
CA ARG A 123 4.04 16.83 14.36
C ARG A 123 5.12 17.74 13.80
N SER A 124 5.72 18.59 14.63
CA SER A 124 6.80 19.48 14.18
C SER A 124 7.99 18.71 13.62
N VAL A 125 8.34 17.58 14.24
CA VAL A 125 9.41 16.69 13.74
C VAL A 125 9.03 16.08 12.39
N VAL A 126 7.82 15.55 12.25
CA VAL A 126 7.35 14.95 11.00
C VAL A 126 7.35 16.01 9.90
N VAL A 127 6.74 17.17 10.12
CA VAL A 127 6.72 18.28 9.15
C VAL A 127 8.13 18.72 8.78
N PHE A 128 9.05 18.81 9.74
CA PHE A 128 10.43 19.19 9.46
C PHE A 128 11.15 18.17 8.57
N THR A 129 10.97 16.87 8.86
CA THR A 129 11.68 15.79 8.17
C THR A 129 11.11 15.49 6.78
N THR A 130 9.79 15.48 6.65
CA THR A 130 9.07 15.21 5.39
C THR A 130 8.88 16.45 4.53
N GLY A 131 8.85 17.64 5.14
CA GLY A 131 8.48 18.89 4.47
C GLY A 131 6.97 19.08 4.30
N VAL A 132 6.16 18.11 4.74
CA VAL A 132 4.74 18.02 4.44
C VAL A 132 3.93 18.00 5.73
N ASP A 133 2.94 18.89 5.83
CA ASP A 133 1.98 18.93 6.93
C ASP A 133 0.62 18.38 6.52
N ALA A 134 0.36 17.12 6.88
CA ALA A 134 -0.84 16.37 6.51
C ALA A 134 -2.16 17.07 6.91
N GLU A 135 -2.18 17.81 8.02
CA GLU A 135 -3.36 18.56 8.46
C GLU A 135 -3.59 19.79 7.57
N THR A 136 -2.52 20.42 7.11
CA THR A 136 -2.59 21.55 6.18
C THR A 136 -2.97 21.07 4.79
N MET A 137 -2.43 19.94 4.32
CA MET A 137 -2.89 19.29 3.09
C MET A 137 -4.38 18.95 3.13
N ARG A 138 -4.87 18.34 4.23
CA ARG A 138 -6.30 18.04 4.39
C ARG A 138 -7.15 19.30 4.28
N ARG A 139 -6.79 20.36 5.00
CA ARG A 139 -7.52 21.65 4.96
C ARG A 139 -7.51 22.28 3.58
N ASN A 140 -6.37 22.23 2.88
CA ASN A 140 -6.26 22.74 1.52
C ASN A 140 -7.11 21.93 0.54
N ALA A 141 -7.12 20.61 0.66
CA ALA A 141 -7.98 19.73 -0.14
C ALA A 141 -9.47 20.01 0.12
N ASP A 142 -9.88 20.22 1.38
CA ASP A 142 -11.25 20.60 1.73
C ASP A 142 -11.64 21.95 1.14
N VAL A 143 -10.76 22.95 1.23
CA VAL A 143 -10.99 24.28 0.64
C VAL A 143 -11.08 24.17 -0.89
N ALA A 144 -10.21 23.40 -1.54
CA ALA A 144 -10.24 23.19 -2.99
C ALA A 144 -11.56 22.53 -3.43
N ARG A 145 -12.03 21.50 -2.72
CA ARG A 145 -13.33 20.86 -2.97
C ARG A 145 -14.49 21.85 -2.84
N GLN A 146 -14.50 22.65 -1.77
CA GLN A 146 -15.54 23.66 -1.57
C GLN A 146 -15.51 24.77 -2.62
N LEU A 147 -14.33 25.17 -3.09
CA LEU A 147 -14.19 26.13 -4.18
C LEU A 147 -14.74 25.60 -5.49
N ALA A 148 -14.39 24.36 -5.85
CA ALA A 148 -14.93 23.70 -7.04
C ALA A 148 -16.46 23.61 -6.98
N PHE A 149 -17.01 23.18 -5.83
CA PHE A 149 -18.45 23.14 -5.60
C PHE A 149 -19.10 24.52 -5.74
N HIS A 150 -18.59 25.55 -5.06
CA HIS A 150 -19.17 26.89 -5.13
C HIS A 150 -19.00 27.57 -6.49
N ARG A 151 -17.95 27.23 -7.24
CA ARG A 151 -17.79 27.66 -8.63
C ARG A 151 -18.87 27.03 -9.52
N ALA A 152 -19.05 25.71 -9.44
CA ALA A 152 -20.08 25.00 -10.20
C ALA A 152 -21.49 25.53 -9.88
N VAL A 153 -21.79 25.77 -8.59
CA VAL A 153 -23.08 26.37 -8.18
C VAL A 153 -23.22 27.81 -8.69
N ALA A 154 -22.15 28.60 -8.68
CA ALA A 154 -22.19 29.98 -9.17
C ALA A 154 -22.45 30.08 -10.68
N GLU A 155 -22.00 29.09 -11.45
CA GLU A 155 -22.14 29.03 -12.91
C GLU A 155 -23.43 28.32 -13.35
N GLY A 156 -23.82 27.21 -12.70
CA GLY A 156 -24.89 26.32 -13.17
C GLY A 156 -26.21 26.35 -12.40
N HIS A 157 -26.29 26.99 -11.21
CA HIS A 157 -27.52 26.92 -10.41
C HIS A 157 -28.63 27.82 -10.99
N PRO A 158 -29.90 27.34 -11.11
CA PRO A 158 -30.98 28.11 -11.73
C PRO A 158 -31.36 29.38 -10.95
N GLY A 159 -31.35 29.31 -9.62
CA GLY A 159 -31.68 30.44 -8.75
C GLY A 159 -30.59 31.51 -8.65
N LYS A 160 -30.95 32.77 -8.95
CA LYS A 160 -30.04 33.94 -8.91
C LYS A 160 -29.45 34.19 -7.51
N ALA A 161 -30.24 33.97 -6.45
CA ALA A 161 -29.81 34.17 -5.07
C ALA A 161 -28.69 33.18 -4.67
N GLN A 162 -28.87 31.90 -5.01
CA GLN A 162 -27.88 30.84 -4.75
C GLN A 162 -26.59 31.10 -5.53
N ARG A 163 -26.68 31.52 -6.81
CA ARG A 163 -25.49 31.92 -7.58
C ARG A 163 -24.70 33.05 -6.91
N LYS A 164 -25.40 34.09 -6.44
CA LYS A 164 -24.77 35.23 -5.75
C LYS A 164 -24.15 34.81 -4.42
N LEU A 165 -24.83 33.96 -3.65
CA LEU A 165 -24.33 33.44 -2.37
C LEU A 165 -23.10 32.55 -2.59
N ALA A 166 -23.15 31.64 -3.57
CA ALA A 166 -22.03 30.77 -3.93
C ALA A 166 -20.81 31.59 -4.37
N ARG A 167 -20.99 32.64 -5.18
CA ARG A 167 -19.91 33.57 -5.55
C ARG A 167 -19.30 34.25 -4.33
N ARG A 168 -20.11 34.73 -3.38
CA ARG A 168 -19.62 35.32 -2.13
C ARG A 168 -18.84 34.31 -1.28
N ARG A 169 -19.34 33.07 -1.16
CA ARG A 169 -18.66 31.99 -0.43
C ARG A 169 -17.36 31.58 -1.10
N TYR A 170 -17.35 31.47 -2.43
CA TYR A 170 -16.14 31.23 -3.24
C TYR A 170 -15.07 32.27 -2.94
N TRP A 171 -15.38 33.57 -3.05
CA TRP A 171 -14.41 34.63 -2.74
C TRP A 171 -13.95 34.62 -1.29
N ARG A 172 -14.84 34.27 -0.34
CA ARG A 172 -14.46 34.13 1.07
C ARG A 172 -13.47 33.00 1.30
N LEU A 173 -13.71 31.84 0.67
CA LEU A 173 -12.85 30.65 0.74
C LEU A 173 -11.54 30.83 0.00
N ALA A 174 -11.54 31.53 -1.14
CA ALA A 174 -10.35 31.79 -1.95
C ALA A 174 -9.24 32.49 -1.16
N ARG A 175 -9.59 33.28 -0.13
CA ARG A 175 -8.64 33.93 0.78
C ARG A 175 -7.81 32.94 1.63
N TYR A 176 -8.27 31.70 1.77
CA TYR A 176 -7.62 30.68 2.59
C TYR A 176 -6.89 29.61 1.76
N VAL A 177 -6.93 29.71 0.42
CA VAL A 177 -6.21 28.77 -0.46
C VAL A 177 -4.73 28.89 -0.21
N GLY A 178 -4.07 27.75 0.05
CA GLY A 178 -2.62 27.71 0.25
C GLY A 178 -2.15 28.26 1.59
N HIS A 179 -3.07 28.55 2.52
CA HIS A 179 -2.68 29.06 3.83
C HIS A 179 -1.90 28.00 4.63
N GLY A 180 -0.65 28.32 5.01
CA GLY A 180 0.24 27.41 5.72
C GLY A 180 0.95 26.37 4.84
N ASP A 181 0.75 26.42 3.52
CA ASP A 181 1.40 25.53 2.57
C ASP A 181 2.70 26.16 2.06
N ALA A 182 3.79 25.87 2.78
CA ALA A 182 5.11 26.43 2.44
C ALA A 182 5.60 25.95 1.07
N GLU A 183 5.22 24.75 0.64
CA GLU A 183 5.60 24.19 -0.66
C GLU A 183 4.85 24.87 -1.80
N LEU A 184 3.54 25.06 -1.67
CA LEU A 184 2.75 25.82 -2.63
C LEU A 184 3.23 27.28 -2.72
N GLY A 185 3.55 27.90 -1.58
CA GLY A 185 4.11 29.26 -1.54
C GLY A 185 5.44 29.37 -2.29
N ALA A 186 6.37 28.43 -2.06
CA ALA A 186 7.63 28.36 -2.78
C ALA A 186 7.41 28.12 -4.28
N GLY A 187 6.54 27.16 -4.63
CA GLY A 187 6.21 26.84 -6.02
C GLY A 187 5.59 28.01 -6.78
N LEU A 188 4.71 28.80 -6.15
CA LEU A 188 4.13 30.00 -6.76
C LEU A 188 5.20 31.06 -7.06
N VAL A 189 6.16 31.26 -6.15
CA VAL A 189 7.28 32.18 -6.36
C VAL A 189 8.17 31.69 -7.50
N ASP A 190 8.42 30.38 -7.60
CA ASP A 190 9.21 29.80 -8.69
C ASP A 190 8.52 29.91 -10.05
N VAL A 191 7.19 29.70 -10.11
CA VAL A 191 6.39 29.93 -11.33
C VAL A 191 6.41 31.41 -11.71
N GLN A 192 6.25 32.31 -10.75
CA GLN A 192 6.36 33.75 -11.01
C GLN A 192 7.75 34.13 -11.52
N ARG A 193 8.81 33.58 -10.92
CA ARG A 193 10.19 33.82 -11.36
C ARG A 193 10.43 33.32 -12.78
N HIS A 194 9.88 32.16 -13.15
CA HIS A 194 9.92 31.67 -14.53
C HIS A 194 9.19 32.62 -15.48
N ARG A 195 7.95 33.00 -15.17
CA ARG A 195 7.17 33.92 -16.02
C ARG A 195 7.84 35.30 -16.18
N VAL A 196 8.47 35.80 -15.12
CA VAL A 196 9.23 37.07 -15.18
C VAL A 196 10.47 36.92 -16.05
N ARG A 197 11.19 35.79 -15.96
CA ARG A 197 12.33 35.50 -16.85
C ARG A 197 11.89 35.38 -18.31
N ASP A 198 10.82 34.64 -18.58
CA ASP A 198 10.29 34.46 -19.94
C ASP A 198 9.84 35.81 -20.52
N GLY A 199 9.16 36.63 -19.73
CA GLY A 199 8.78 37.99 -20.13
C GLY A 199 9.97 38.91 -20.37
N ALA A 200 11.02 38.82 -19.55
CA ALA A 200 12.24 39.58 -19.73
C ALA A 200 13.01 39.14 -20.99
N ASP A 201 13.10 37.84 -21.26
CA ASP A 201 13.73 37.29 -22.47
C ASP A 201 13.00 37.74 -23.73
N ALA A 202 11.65 37.69 -23.72
CA ALA A 202 10.82 38.19 -24.82
C ALA A 202 11.03 39.71 -25.06
N ALA A 203 11.13 40.51 -24.00
CA ALA A 203 11.40 41.93 -24.10
C ALA A 203 12.81 42.21 -24.68
N LEU A 204 13.83 41.48 -24.22
CA LEU A 204 15.20 41.60 -24.73
C LEU A 204 15.29 41.17 -26.20
N ALA A 205 14.64 40.08 -26.60
CA ALA A 205 14.57 39.65 -27.99
C ALA A 205 13.94 40.72 -28.89
N SER A 206 12.86 41.35 -28.41
CA SER A 206 12.22 42.48 -29.10
C SER A 206 13.14 43.70 -29.22
N MET A 207 13.96 44.00 -28.23
CA MET A 207 14.88 45.15 -28.26
C MET A 207 16.07 44.95 -29.21
N TYR A 208 16.59 43.73 -29.31
CA TYR A 208 17.76 43.41 -30.14
C TYR A 208 17.41 43.02 -31.58
N GLY A 209 16.14 43.13 -31.98
CA GLY A 209 15.69 42.78 -33.34
C GLY A 209 15.87 41.31 -33.69
N ALA A 210 16.12 40.46 -32.69
CA ALA A 210 16.07 39.02 -32.86
C ALA A 210 14.61 38.65 -33.17
N PRO A 211 14.34 37.79 -34.17
CA PRO A 211 13.00 37.29 -34.35
C PRO A 211 12.59 36.67 -33.02
N VAL A 212 11.55 37.23 -32.40
CA VAL A 212 10.88 36.62 -31.26
C VAL A 212 10.50 35.25 -31.78
N VAL A 213 11.24 34.22 -31.38
CA VAL A 213 10.74 32.87 -31.45
C VAL A 213 9.60 32.92 -30.47
N GLU A 214 8.40 33.21 -30.97
CA GLU A 214 7.18 32.79 -30.33
C GLU A 214 7.35 31.28 -30.20
N ARG A 215 7.97 30.84 -29.10
CA ARG A 215 7.42 29.71 -28.40
C ARG A 215 6.04 30.20 -28.07
N SER A 216 5.11 29.96 -29.00
CA SER A 216 3.74 29.71 -28.67
C SER A 216 3.85 28.80 -27.47
N GLN A 217 3.67 29.37 -26.28
CA GLN A 217 2.93 28.71 -25.23
C GLN A 217 1.55 28.43 -25.84
N LYS A 218 1.53 27.47 -26.77
CA LYS A 218 0.75 26.28 -26.55
C LYS A 218 1.14 25.90 -25.12
N ASP A 219 0.41 26.44 -24.15
CA ASP A 219 -0.12 25.57 -23.11
C ASP A 219 -0.34 24.24 -23.84
N PRO A 220 0.25 23.11 -23.40
CA PRO A 220 -0.34 21.87 -23.84
C PRO A 220 -1.79 22.06 -23.47
N ALA A 221 -2.63 22.32 -24.47
CA ALA A 221 -4.05 22.14 -24.35
C ALA A 221 -4.05 20.70 -23.93
N THR A 222 -4.16 20.46 -22.62
CA THR A 222 -4.32 19.14 -22.07
C THR A 222 -5.43 18.62 -22.94
N PRO A 223 -5.16 17.65 -23.85
CA PRO A 223 -6.17 17.23 -24.81
C PRO A 223 -7.33 16.87 -23.91
N ARG A 224 -8.38 17.70 -23.97
CA ARG A 224 -9.46 17.66 -22.99
C ARG A 224 -9.99 16.25 -23.19
N PRO A 225 -9.79 15.33 -22.25
CA PRO A 225 -10.13 13.95 -22.51
C PRO A 225 -11.62 13.98 -22.80
N VAL A 226 -11.98 13.56 -24.00
CA VAL A 226 -13.33 13.68 -24.56
C VAL A 226 -14.30 12.83 -23.74
N SER A 227 -13.75 11.94 -22.89
CA SER A 227 -14.45 11.20 -21.85
C SER A 227 -13.55 10.93 -20.62
N ALA A 228 -14.15 10.65 -19.45
CA ALA A 228 -13.41 10.19 -18.27
C ALA A 228 -12.57 8.93 -18.57
N THR A 229 -13.05 8.06 -19.47
CA THR A 229 -12.35 6.86 -19.94
C THR A 229 -11.03 7.19 -20.64
N GLU A 230 -10.98 8.25 -21.46
CA GLU A 230 -9.74 8.68 -22.11
C GLU A 230 -8.73 9.26 -21.12
N ALA A 231 -9.21 9.97 -20.10
CA ALA A 231 -8.35 10.48 -19.02
C ALA A 231 -7.69 9.33 -18.24
N LEU A 232 -8.49 8.31 -17.90
CA LEU A 232 -8.03 7.10 -17.24
C LEU A 232 -7.06 6.31 -18.10
N ARG A 233 -7.34 6.14 -19.40
CA ARG A 233 -6.43 5.46 -20.34
C ARG A 233 -5.08 6.17 -20.43
N ALA A 234 -5.06 7.50 -20.52
CA ALA A 234 -3.83 8.28 -20.54
C ALA A 234 -3.04 8.18 -19.22
N HIS A 235 -3.74 8.10 -18.09
CA HIS A 235 -3.11 7.90 -16.78
C HIS A 235 -2.47 6.52 -16.67
N PHE A 236 -3.18 5.48 -17.09
CA PHE A 236 -2.71 4.10 -17.11
C PHE A 236 -1.54 3.87 -18.07
N ALA A 237 -1.48 4.57 -19.20
CA ALA A 237 -0.38 4.45 -20.16
C ALA A 237 1.00 4.84 -19.60
N GLY A 238 1.04 5.66 -18.54
CA GLY A 238 2.28 6.06 -17.86
C GLY A 238 2.53 5.30 -16.54
N MET A 239 1.68 4.35 -16.18
CA MET A 239 1.72 3.62 -14.91
C MET A 239 2.40 2.26 -15.11
N ASP A 240 3.13 1.80 -14.09
CA ASP A 240 3.62 0.42 -14.07
C ASP A 240 2.43 -0.56 -14.04
N LEU A 241 2.60 -1.72 -14.67
CA LEU A 241 1.60 -2.77 -14.75
C LEU A 241 1.16 -3.24 -13.35
N ASP A 242 2.12 -3.40 -12.44
CA ASP A 242 1.86 -3.86 -11.07
C ASP A 242 1.04 -2.82 -10.29
N ASP A 243 1.34 -1.54 -10.50
CA ASP A 243 0.63 -0.43 -9.87
C ASP A 243 -0.78 -0.28 -10.45
N ALA A 244 -0.95 -0.50 -11.76
CA ALA A 244 -2.27 -0.51 -12.38
C ALA A 244 -3.16 -1.65 -11.84
N ILE A 245 -2.59 -2.84 -11.61
CA ILE A 245 -3.28 -3.98 -10.99
C ILE A 245 -3.69 -3.66 -9.56
N ARG A 246 -2.78 -3.10 -8.75
CA ARG A 246 -3.08 -2.70 -7.36
C ARG A 246 -4.15 -1.62 -7.30
N LEU A 247 -4.06 -0.61 -8.17
CA LEU A 247 -5.04 0.47 -8.24
C LEU A 247 -6.43 -0.06 -8.62
N ALA A 248 -6.51 -0.99 -9.58
CA ALA A 248 -7.77 -1.63 -9.95
C ALA A 248 -8.35 -2.48 -8.79
N HIS A 249 -7.48 -3.17 -8.04
CA HIS A 249 -7.88 -3.92 -6.87
C HIS A 249 -8.38 -3.04 -5.73
N ASP A 250 -7.70 -1.92 -5.45
CA ASP A 250 -8.13 -0.94 -4.43
C ASP A 250 -9.50 -0.34 -4.77
N ALA A 251 -9.78 -0.13 -6.06
CA ALA A 251 -11.07 0.36 -6.53
C ALA A 251 -12.19 -0.70 -6.43
N ARG A 252 -11.87 -2.00 -6.57
CA ARG A 252 -12.80 -3.12 -6.46
C ARG A 252 -12.16 -4.30 -5.70
N PRO A 253 -12.11 -4.25 -4.36
CA PRO A 253 -11.40 -5.26 -3.56
C PRO A 253 -12.05 -6.66 -3.64
N ASP A 254 -13.34 -6.70 -3.93
CA ASP A 254 -14.12 -7.94 -4.02
C ASP A 254 -14.06 -8.59 -5.40
N ALA A 255 -13.52 -7.92 -6.42
CA ALA A 255 -13.47 -8.46 -7.78
C ALA A 255 -12.48 -9.63 -7.89
N ALA A 256 -12.86 -10.65 -8.65
CA ALA A 256 -11.98 -11.78 -8.93
C ALA A 256 -10.84 -11.35 -9.89
N PRO A 257 -9.66 -12.02 -9.86
CA PRO A 257 -8.53 -11.67 -10.74
C PRO A 257 -8.88 -11.62 -12.23
N ALA A 258 -9.75 -12.51 -12.71
CA ALA A 258 -10.22 -12.51 -14.09
C ALA A 258 -11.10 -11.29 -14.42
N GLU A 259 -11.91 -10.84 -13.47
CA GLU A 259 -12.75 -9.65 -13.64
C GLU A 259 -11.90 -8.36 -13.65
N LEU A 260 -10.87 -8.31 -12.79
CA LEU A 260 -9.90 -7.22 -12.80
C LEU A 260 -9.10 -7.18 -14.11
N ALA A 261 -8.67 -8.34 -14.63
CA ALA A 261 -8.02 -8.45 -15.94
C ALA A 261 -8.91 -7.93 -17.07
N HIS A 262 -10.20 -8.29 -17.06
CA HIS A 262 -11.18 -7.78 -18.03
C HIS A 262 -11.38 -6.25 -17.92
N LEU A 263 -11.48 -5.74 -16.69
CA LEU A 263 -11.64 -4.31 -16.42
C LEU A 263 -10.43 -3.51 -16.94
N LEU A 264 -9.21 -3.98 -16.65
CA LEU A 264 -7.97 -3.38 -17.15
C LEU A 264 -7.90 -3.39 -18.68
N GLY A 265 -8.39 -4.46 -19.33
CA GLY A 265 -8.50 -4.53 -20.79
C GLY A 265 -9.37 -3.43 -21.40
N THR A 266 -10.38 -2.93 -20.67
CA THR A 266 -11.23 -1.80 -21.12
C THR A 266 -10.43 -0.49 -21.23
N TYR A 267 -9.33 -0.40 -20.50
CA TYR A 267 -8.40 0.73 -20.49
C TYR A 267 -7.12 0.46 -21.30
N ASP A 268 -7.14 -0.55 -22.19
CA ASP A 268 -6.00 -0.92 -23.06
C ASP A 268 -4.80 -1.51 -22.29
N ILE A 269 -5.02 -2.00 -21.05
CA ILE A 269 -4.02 -2.76 -20.30
C ILE A 269 -4.38 -4.25 -20.39
N HIS A 270 -3.61 -4.98 -21.18
CA HIS A 270 -3.80 -6.42 -21.35
C HIS A 270 -2.96 -7.21 -20.35
N VAL A 271 -3.63 -7.75 -19.33
CA VAL A 271 -3.03 -8.64 -18.32
C VAL A 271 -3.82 -9.93 -18.21
N ASP A 272 -3.13 -11.04 -17.96
CA ASP A 272 -3.77 -12.32 -17.71
C ASP A 272 -4.25 -12.42 -16.26
N ALA A 273 -5.30 -13.21 -16.03
CA ALA A 273 -5.85 -13.43 -14.69
C ALA A 273 -4.81 -14.01 -13.71
N VAL A 274 -3.86 -14.83 -14.20
CA VAL A 274 -2.77 -15.38 -13.40
C VAL A 274 -1.79 -14.29 -12.98
N ALA A 275 -1.44 -13.36 -13.88
CA ALA A 275 -0.57 -12.23 -13.56
C ALA A 275 -1.19 -11.34 -12.49
N VAL A 276 -2.50 -11.05 -12.60
CA VAL A 276 -3.25 -10.32 -11.57
C VAL A 276 -3.22 -11.05 -10.23
N ALA A 277 -3.44 -12.36 -10.22
CA ALA A 277 -3.43 -13.16 -9.00
C ALA A 277 -2.05 -13.18 -8.33
N LEU A 278 -0.97 -13.27 -9.13
CA LEU A 278 0.42 -13.24 -8.65
C LEU A 278 0.77 -11.90 -8.01
N VAL A 279 0.45 -10.79 -8.66
CA VAL A 279 0.71 -9.43 -8.14
C VAL A 279 -0.05 -9.17 -6.83
N LEU A 280 -1.27 -9.70 -6.72
CA LEU A 280 -2.11 -9.57 -5.51
C LEU A 280 -1.80 -10.61 -4.44
N GLY A 281 -0.86 -11.54 -4.66
CA GLY A 281 -0.53 -12.60 -3.73
C GLY A 281 -1.70 -13.56 -3.42
N ARG A 282 -2.70 -13.64 -4.32
CA ARG A 282 -3.85 -14.54 -4.14
C ARG A 282 -3.50 -15.92 -4.69
N LYS A 283 -3.69 -16.95 -3.86
CA LYS A 283 -3.65 -18.35 -4.34
C LYS A 283 -4.89 -18.60 -5.21
N PRO A 284 -4.77 -19.31 -6.36
CA PRO A 284 -5.91 -19.69 -7.17
C PRO A 284 -6.93 -20.47 -6.34
N ALA A 285 -8.21 -20.32 -6.64
CA ALA A 285 -9.23 -21.19 -6.05
C ALA A 285 -8.95 -22.63 -6.50
N GLU A 286 -8.68 -23.51 -5.55
CA GLU A 286 -8.62 -24.94 -5.79
C GLU A 286 -10.05 -25.39 -6.09
N TYR A 287 -10.25 -26.04 -7.23
CA TYR A 287 -11.51 -26.69 -7.55
C TYR A 287 -11.24 -28.17 -7.75
N GLU A 288 -12.08 -28.97 -7.13
CA GLU A 288 -12.06 -30.42 -7.28
C GLU A 288 -12.71 -30.73 -8.64
N VAL A 289 -11.91 -31.25 -9.57
CA VAL A 289 -12.43 -31.73 -10.85
C VAL A 289 -12.94 -33.14 -10.62
N GLU A 290 -14.22 -33.25 -10.34
CA GLU A 290 -14.92 -34.54 -10.39
C GLU A 290 -14.98 -34.95 -11.87
N ARG A 291 -14.04 -35.82 -12.27
CA ARG A 291 -14.12 -36.53 -13.54
C ARG A 291 -15.01 -37.73 -13.29
N ASP A 292 -16.18 -37.76 -13.91
CA ASP A 292 -16.89 -39.02 -14.15
C ASP A 292 -15.90 -40.00 -14.78
N ASP A 293 -15.95 -41.28 -14.39
CA ASP A 293 -15.09 -42.36 -14.86
C ASP A 293 -15.01 -42.34 -16.41
N ALA A 294 -14.02 -41.62 -16.92
CA ALA A 294 -13.75 -41.57 -18.34
C ALA A 294 -13.06 -42.88 -18.71
N ASP A 295 -13.64 -43.61 -19.66
CA ASP A 295 -13.02 -44.79 -20.27
C ASP A 295 -11.54 -44.50 -20.55
N ASP A 296 -10.68 -45.41 -20.09
CA ASP A 296 -9.22 -45.35 -20.11
C ASP A 296 -8.68 -44.40 -21.19
N ALA A 297 -8.13 -43.27 -20.75
CA ALA A 297 -7.53 -42.29 -21.63
C ALA A 297 -6.57 -42.96 -22.62
N GLN A 298 -6.64 -42.53 -23.89
CA GLN A 298 -5.81 -43.00 -24.99
C GLN A 298 -4.32 -42.98 -24.57
N GLN A 299 -3.78 -44.15 -24.24
CA GLN A 299 -2.38 -44.29 -23.83
C GLN A 299 -1.50 -43.69 -24.91
N VAL A 300 -0.77 -42.64 -24.54
CA VAL A 300 0.15 -41.93 -25.40
C VAL A 300 1.20 -42.93 -25.89
N ASN A 301 1.10 -43.33 -27.15
CA ASN A 301 2.03 -44.11 -27.96
C ASN A 301 2.79 -45.22 -27.22
N ALA A 302 2.31 -46.45 -27.36
CA ALA A 302 3.13 -47.64 -27.12
C ALA A 302 4.50 -47.48 -27.81
N LEU A 303 5.57 -47.49 -27.01
CA LEU A 303 6.95 -47.45 -27.48
C LEU A 303 7.12 -48.41 -28.68
N PRO A 304 7.78 -48.00 -29.77
CA PRO A 304 7.91 -48.83 -30.96
C PRO A 304 8.44 -50.22 -30.59
N ARG A 305 7.80 -51.27 -31.13
CA ARG A 305 8.13 -52.67 -30.81
C ARG A 305 9.63 -52.91 -31.00
N GLY A 306 10.35 -53.07 -29.89
CA GLY A 306 11.79 -53.29 -29.86
C GLY A 306 12.63 -52.21 -29.17
N ALA A 307 12.04 -51.06 -28.80
CA ALA A 307 12.76 -49.98 -28.10
C ALA A 307 13.49 -50.45 -26.83
N LYS A 308 12.83 -51.28 -26.01
CA LYS A 308 13.46 -51.85 -24.79
C LYS A 308 14.66 -52.74 -25.11
N THR A 309 14.56 -53.57 -26.15
CA THR A 309 15.63 -54.49 -26.56
C THR A 309 16.82 -53.73 -27.16
N ALA A 310 16.56 -52.67 -27.93
CA ALA A 310 17.59 -51.80 -28.47
C ALA A 310 18.34 -51.06 -27.37
N ALA A 311 17.62 -50.44 -26.43
CA ALA A 311 18.19 -49.74 -25.27
C ALA A 311 19.08 -50.66 -24.41
N ILE A 312 18.65 -51.90 -24.15
CA ILE A 312 19.45 -52.89 -23.41
C ILE A 312 20.76 -53.22 -24.14
N ARG A 313 20.72 -53.38 -25.47
CA ARG A 313 21.92 -53.71 -26.25
C ARG A 313 22.89 -52.54 -26.34
N GLU A 314 22.37 -51.33 -26.49
CA GLU A 314 23.18 -50.11 -26.49
C GLU A 314 23.89 -49.93 -25.13
N ALA A 315 23.12 -50.01 -24.03
CA ALA A 315 23.67 -49.92 -22.67
C ALA A 315 24.74 -51.00 -22.42
N ALA A 316 24.47 -52.26 -22.77
CA ALA A 316 25.43 -53.37 -22.66
C ALA A 316 26.70 -53.13 -23.48
N SER A 317 26.57 -52.61 -24.71
CA SER A 317 27.73 -52.31 -25.56
C SER A 317 28.60 -51.19 -24.98
N SER A 318 27.99 -50.21 -24.30
CA SER A 318 28.72 -49.10 -23.68
C SER A 318 29.44 -49.47 -22.38
N LEU A 319 28.91 -50.44 -21.62
CA LEU A 319 29.50 -50.90 -20.35
C LEU A 319 30.55 -51.99 -20.52
N GLY A 320 30.60 -52.63 -21.70
CA GLY A 320 31.59 -53.67 -22.02
C GLY A 320 31.10 -55.10 -21.73
N LYS A 321 31.86 -56.08 -22.23
CA LYS A 321 31.49 -57.51 -22.25
C LYS A 321 31.33 -58.17 -20.87
N ASP A 322 31.89 -57.56 -19.84
CA ASP A 322 31.90 -58.08 -18.46
C ASP A 322 30.86 -57.36 -17.55
N ALA A 323 29.99 -56.53 -18.13
CA ALA A 323 28.97 -55.78 -17.39
C ALA A 323 27.93 -56.70 -16.74
N ARG A 324 27.58 -56.44 -15.47
CA ARG A 324 26.54 -57.19 -14.77
C ARG A 324 25.16 -56.73 -15.24
N ALA A 325 24.17 -57.62 -15.14
CA ALA A 325 22.79 -57.31 -15.54
C ALA A 325 22.21 -56.11 -14.77
N GLU A 326 22.54 -55.95 -13.49
CA GLU A 326 22.12 -54.84 -12.64
C GLU A 326 22.66 -53.48 -13.14
N ASP A 327 23.94 -53.42 -13.55
CA ASP A 327 24.55 -52.21 -14.08
C ASP A 327 23.89 -51.77 -15.40
N ILE A 328 23.47 -52.74 -16.22
CA ILE A 328 22.75 -52.49 -17.47
C ILE A 328 21.33 -51.99 -17.19
N VAL A 329 20.63 -52.53 -16.18
CA VAL A 329 19.31 -52.03 -15.77
C VAL A 329 19.41 -50.56 -15.36
N ARG A 330 20.39 -50.22 -14.50
CA ARG A 330 20.60 -48.84 -14.05
C ARG A 330 20.90 -47.90 -15.23
N ALA A 331 21.79 -48.30 -16.14
CA ALA A 331 22.13 -47.49 -17.31
C ALA A 331 20.94 -47.27 -18.27
N VAL A 332 20.05 -48.27 -18.43
CA VAL A 332 18.84 -48.14 -19.26
C VAL A 332 17.82 -47.19 -18.61
N ALA A 333 17.65 -47.27 -17.29
CA ALA A 333 16.78 -46.36 -16.55
C ALA A 333 17.29 -44.91 -16.63
N GLU A 334 18.60 -44.69 -16.42
CA GLU A 334 19.19 -43.36 -16.47
C GLU A 334 19.14 -42.73 -17.87
N ARG A 335 19.59 -43.46 -18.90
CA ARG A 335 19.76 -42.90 -20.25
C ARG A 335 18.46 -42.83 -21.05
N HIS A 336 17.61 -43.84 -20.92
CA HIS A 336 16.42 -43.99 -21.75
C HIS A 336 15.12 -43.77 -20.99
N GLN A 337 15.17 -43.62 -19.64
CA GLN A 337 13.98 -43.49 -18.80
C GLN A 337 13.02 -44.68 -18.98
N ILE A 338 13.58 -45.88 -19.14
CA ILE A 338 12.83 -47.13 -19.32
C ILE A 338 13.13 -48.07 -18.15
N GLU A 339 12.08 -48.50 -17.45
CA GLU A 339 12.18 -49.57 -16.46
C GLU A 339 12.24 -50.95 -17.14
N VAL A 340 13.27 -51.72 -16.78
CA VAL A 340 13.52 -53.09 -17.23
C VAL A 340 13.97 -53.95 -16.06
N GLY A 341 13.47 -55.18 -15.95
CA GLY A 341 13.91 -56.13 -14.94
C GLY A 341 15.18 -56.88 -15.34
N GLU A 342 16.02 -57.27 -14.38
CA GLU A 342 17.25 -58.01 -14.63
C GLU A 342 17.03 -59.32 -15.41
N ASN A 343 15.97 -60.06 -15.09
CA ASN A 343 15.63 -61.31 -15.78
C ASN A 343 15.40 -61.08 -17.29
N TYR A 344 14.81 -59.92 -17.63
CA TYR A 344 14.58 -59.54 -19.02
C TYR A 344 15.90 -59.15 -19.72
N VAL A 345 16.79 -58.42 -19.04
CA VAL A 345 18.13 -58.10 -19.54
C VAL A 345 18.92 -59.38 -19.84
N ARG A 346 18.95 -60.34 -18.91
CA ARG A 346 19.62 -61.64 -19.11
C ARG A 346 19.00 -62.42 -20.28
N ALA A 347 17.68 -62.40 -20.43
CA ALA A 347 16.99 -63.05 -21.55
C ALA A 347 17.31 -62.39 -22.91
N VAL A 348 17.45 -61.06 -22.95
CA VAL A 348 17.81 -60.32 -24.17
C VAL A 348 19.26 -60.58 -24.57
N LEU A 349 20.19 -60.64 -23.61
CA LEU A 349 21.62 -60.86 -23.87
C LEU A 349 21.95 -62.33 -24.20
N SER A 350 21.22 -63.29 -23.62
CA SER A 350 21.40 -64.72 -23.92
C SER A 350 20.82 -65.16 -25.27
N ARG A 351 19.90 -64.38 -25.84
CA ARG A 351 19.38 -64.63 -27.19
C ARG A 351 20.47 -64.36 -28.24
N LYS A 352 21.14 -65.43 -28.67
CA LYS A 352 21.97 -65.41 -29.90
C LYS A 352 21.14 -64.81 -31.05
N PRO A 353 21.67 -63.87 -31.83
CA PRO A 353 20.97 -63.36 -33.00
C PRO A 353 20.66 -64.55 -33.91
N LYS A 354 19.37 -64.82 -34.13
CA LYS A 354 18.93 -65.82 -35.11
C LYS A 354 19.51 -65.35 -36.45
N ALA A 355 20.45 -66.14 -37.01
CA ALA A 355 21.09 -65.82 -38.27
C ALA A 355 20.01 -65.43 -39.28
N LYS A 356 20.19 -64.27 -39.91
CA LYS A 356 19.30 -63.76 -40.96
C LYS A 356 19.18 -64.90 -41.98
N ARG A 357 17.97 -65.46 -42.13
CA ARG A 357 17.69 -66.45 -43.16
C ARG A 357 18.02 -65.76 -44.48
N ASP A 358 19.06 -66.27 -45.16
CA ASP A 358 19.47 -65.77 -46.46
C ASP A 358 18.27 -65.87 -47.42
N PRO A 359 17.74 -64.76 -47.94
CA PRO A 359 16.62 -64.81 -48.88
C PRO A 359 17.00 -65.40 -50.25
N GLY A 360 18.25 -65.83 -50.46
CA GLY A 360 18.77 -66.30 -51.75
C GLY A 360 18.84 -67.82 -52.01
N ASN A 361 18.47 -68.70 -51.06
CA ASN A 361 18.57 -70.16 -51.30
C ASN A 361 17.25 -70.88 -51.05
N GLY A 362 16.28 -70.64 -51.95
CA GLY A 362 15.14 -71.51 -52.19
C GLY A 362 15.38 -72.27 -53.49
N GLY A 363 16.02 -73.44 -53.38
CA GLY A 363 16.13 -74.39 -54.48
C GLY A 363 14.75 -74.93 -54.86
N TYR A 364 14.48 -74.96 -56.16
CA TYR A 364 13.40 -75.76 -56.73
C TYR A 364 13.80 -77.23 -56.69
N ALA A 365 12.96 -78.04 -56.07
CA ALA A 365 12.72 -79.44 -56.41
C ALA A 365 11.28 -79.79 -56.01
#